data_AF-A0A841JIC6-F1
#
_entry.id   AF-A0A841JIC6-F1
#
_cell.length_a   1.000
_cell.length_b   1.000
_cell.length_c   1.000
_cell.angle_alpha   90.00
_cell.angle_beta   90.00
_cell.angle_gamma   90.00
#
_symmetry.space_group_name_H-M   'P 1'
#
loop_
_entity.id
_entity.type
_entity.pdbx_description
1 polymer ?
#
loop_
_entity_poly.entity_id
_entity_poly.type
_entity_poly.pdbx_seq_one_letter_code
_entity_poly.pdbx_strand_id
1 'polypeptide(L)'
;MEFKRYLHRFIHEFVRINTLAGVDRTPYNQFDSLAKPLIKWLTENGVNFKLGYRVTDLNFKDSGDTMFVDRIQYVKDEIHQQIQLKEDDLVLVTIGSMTADSSLGSMHSAPKLITDKKDGSWKLWENIAKVSPEFGRPFVFDSRVGESKWESFTVTFQGDTFFSLMEQFSGNAAGTGGLVTFKDSNWLMSVVLAYQPNFIDQPENITVFWAMDCFRITRGTSSIKNG
;
A
#
# COMPACT_ATOMS: atom_id res chain seq x y z
N MET A 1 -19.60 7.32 -0.40
CA MET A 1 -19.12 8.20 -1.48
C MET A 1 -18.24 7.42 -2.47
N GLU A 2 -17.23 6.70 -2.00
CA GLU A 2 -16.29 5.97 -2.90
C GLU A 2 -16.93 4.86 -3.73
N PHE A 3 -17.89 4.09 -3.18
CA PHE A 3 -18.63 3.10 -3.98
C PHE A 3 -19.33 3.71 -5.20
N LYS A 4 -19.95 4.90 -5.03
CA LYS A 4 -20.55 5.64 -6.14
C LYS A 4 -19.50 6.03 -7.19
N ARG A 5 -18.33 6.53 -6.76
CA ARG A 5 -17.23 6.90 -7.68
C ARG A 5 -16.73 5.68 -8.45
N TYR A 6 -16.57 4.54 -7.79
CA TYR A 6 -16.17 3.29 -8.42
C TYR A 6 -17.15 2.88 -9.53
N LEU A 7 -18.46 2.89 -9.24
CA LEU A 7 -19.48 2.56 -10.23
C LEU A 7 -19.46 3.49 -11.43
N HIS A 8 -19.33 4.81 -11.23
CA HIS A 8 -19.22 5.76 -12.35
C HIS A 8 -17.95 5.55 -13.17
N ARG A 9 -16.81 5.29 -12.51
CA ARG A 9 -15.51 5.21 -13.18
C ARG A 9 -15.32 3.91 -13.95
N PHE A 10 -15.88 2.80 -13.45
CA PHE A 10 -15.64 1.44 -13.93
C PHE A 10 -16.92 0.74 -14.43
N ILE A 11 -17.95 1.49 -14.81
CA ILE A 11 -19.20 0.91 -15.33
C ILE A 11 -18.98 -0.04 -16.52
N HIS A 12 -17.95 0.23 -17.34
CA HIS A 12 -17.55 -0.61 -18.47
C HIS A 12 -16.96 -1.95 -18.05
N GLU A 13 -16.38 -2.05 -16.84
CA GLU A 13 -15.86 -3.32 -16.30
C GLU A 13 -16.93 -4.12 -15.54
N PHE A 14 -18.09 -3.53 -15.26
CA PHE A 14 -19.13 -4.19 -14.47
C PHE A 14 -19.60 -5.51 -15.09
N VAL A 15 -19.65 -5.59 -16.43
CA VAL A 15 -20.01 -6.81 -17.17
C VAL A 15 -18.97 -7.94 -17.04
N ARG A 16 -17.75 -7.64 -16.57
CA ARG A 16 -16.64 -8.59 -16.40
C ARG A 16 -16.13 -8.68 -14.97
N ILE A 17 -16.80 -8.03 -14.00
CA ILE A 17 -16.32 -7.91 -12.62
C ILE A 17 -16.11 -9.26 -11.94
N ASN A 18 -16.86 -10.30 -12.34
CA ASN A 18 -16.75 -11.66 -11.83
C ASN A 18 -15.52 -12.42 -12.37
N THR A 19 -14.97 -12.00 -13.51
CA THR A 19 -13.79 -12.63 -14.13
C THR A 19 -12.53 -11.80 -13.94
N LEU A 20 -12.68 -10.49 -13.73
CA LEU A 20 -11.60 -9.51 -13.69
C LEU A 20 -10.73 -9.51 -14.96
N ALA A 21 -11.32 -9.91 -16.10
CA ALA A 21 -10.63 -9.99 -17.39
C ALA A 21 -10.17 -8.64 -17.95
N GLY A 22 -10.71 -7.52 -17.46
CA GLY A 22 -10.24 -6.17 -17.81
C GLY A 22 -9.08 -5.65 -16.98
N VAL A 23 -8.51 -6.47 -16.07
CA VAL A 23 -7.38 -6.07 -15.23
C VAL A 23 -6.07 -6.31 -15.98
N ASP A 24 -5.40 -5.23 -16.34
CA ASP A 24 -4.03 -5.29 -16.85
C ASP A 24 -3.03 -5.46 -15.69
N ARG A 25 -2.00 -6.27 -15.95
CA ARG A 25 -0.96 -6.60 -14.97
C ARG A 25 0.42 -6.27 -15.53
N THR A 26 1.31 -5.85 -14.65
CA THR A 26 2.72 -5.72 -14.96
C THR A 26 3.43 -7.09 -14.93
N PRO A 27 4.55 -7.26 -15.64
CA PRO A 27 5.28 -8.55 -15.67
C PRO A 27 5.76 -9.02 -14.30
N TYR A 28 6.18 -8.09 -13.44
CA TYR A 28 6.58 -8.34 -12.06
C TYR A 28 5.71 -7.51 -11.11
N ASN A 29 5.99 -7.59 -9.81
CA ASN A 29 5.45 -6.65 -8.83
C ASN A 29 5.65 -5.17 -9.27
N GLN A 30 4.80 -4.29 -8.74
CA GLN A 30 4.77 -2.88 -9.15
C GLN A 30 6.06 -2.11 -8.79
N PHE A 31 6.78 -2.54 -7.76
CA PHE A 31 8.06 -1.92 -7.42
C PHE A 31 9.09 -2.19 -8.52
N ASP A 32 9.22 -3.43 -8.95
CA ASP A 32 10.15 -3.83 -10.02
C ASP A 32 9.73 -3.30 -11.40
N SER A 33 8.43 -3.34 -11.71
CA SER A 33 7.93 -2.99 -13.05
C SER A 33 7.71 -1.49 -13.27
N LEU A 34 7.45 -0.72 -12.22
CA LEU A 34 7.09 0.70 -12.32
C LEU A 34 8.05 1.60 -11.54
N ALA A 35 8.22 1.34 -10.24
CA ALA A 35 8.99 2.23 -9.38
C ALA A 35 10.49 2.23 -9.72
N LYS A 36 11.11 1.06 -9.90
CA LYS A 36 12.53 0.94 -10.26
C LYS A 36 12.86 1.65 -11.58
N PRO A 37 12.13 1.41 -12.70
CA PRO A 37 12.35 2.16 -13.94
C PRO A 37 12.20 3.68 -13.77
N LEU A 38 11.19 4.13 -13.02
CA LEU A 38 10.98 5.56 -12.78
C LEU A 38 12.12 6.18 -11.97
N ILE A 39 12.56 5.52 -10.89
CA ILE A 39 13.69 5.97 -10.07
C ILE A 39 14.96 6.07 -10.93
N LYS A 40 15.23 5.06 -11.77
CA LYS A 40 16.36 5.07 -12.69
C LYS A 40 16.28 6.27 -13.63
N TRP A 41 15.16 6.45 -14.32
CA TRP A 41 14.96 7.57 -15.25
C TRP A 41 15.13 8.93 -14.57
N LEU A 42 14.53 9.14 -13.39
CA LEU A 42 14.66 10.40 -12.63
C LEU A 42 16.12 10.65 -12.22
N THR A 43 16.83 9.61 -11.77
CA THR A 43 18.25 9.72 -11.38
C THR A 43 19.13 10.10 -12.56
N GLU A 44 18.90 9.47 -13.73
CA GLU A 44 19.60 9.80 -14.99
C GLU A 44 19.32 11.23 -15.47
N ASN A 45 18.15 11.79 -15.11
CA ASN A 45 17.78 13.19 -15.36
C ASN A 45 18.20 14.15 -14.24
N GLY A 46 19.04 13.72 -13.30
CA GLY A 46 19.64 14.57 -12.27
C GLY A 46 18.78 14.85 -11.04
N VAL A 47 17.68 14.11 -10.84
CA VAL A 47 16.85 14.23 -9.62
C VAL A 47 17.64 13.75 -8.39
N ASN A 48 17.59 14.53 -7.31
CA ASN A 48 18.32 14.26 -6.08
C ASN A 48 17.43 13.52 -5.06
N PHE A 49 17.67 12.22 -4.88
CA PHE A 49 16.97 11.41 -3.88
C PHE A 49 17.64 11.54 -2.50
N LYS A 50 16.87 12.00 -1.50
CA LYS A 50 17.31 12.10 -0.09
C LYS A 50 16.58 11.08 0.77
N LEU A 51 17.26 10.00 1.13
CA LEU A 51 16.73 8.96 2.03
C LEU A 51 17.15 9.22 3.48
N GLY A 52 16.33 8.76 4.44
CA GLY A 52 16.57 8.95 5.87
C GLY A 52 16.20 10.35 6.39
N TYR A 53 15.61 11.20 5.55
CA TYR A 53 15.09 12.51 5.92
C TYR A 53 13.60 12.36 6.21
N ARG A 54 13.19 12.53 7.47
CA ARG A 54 11.78 12.49 7.86
C ARG A 54 11.27 13.92 8.02
N VAL A 55 10.48 14.39 7.06
CA VAL A 55 9.79 15.69 7.16
C VAL A 55 8.78 15.63 8.31
N THR A 56 8.87 16.58 9.23
CA THR A 56 8.02 16.63 10.44
C THR A 56 6.99 17.74 10.39
N ASP A 57 7.27 18.81 9.66
CA ASP A 57 6.38 19.96 9.54
C ASP A 57 6.71 20.82 8.32
N LEU A 58 5.77 21.67 7.93
CA LEU A 58 5.92 22.73 6.95
C LEU A 58 5.54 24.05 7.60
N ASN A 59 6.45 25.02 7.55
CA ASN A 59 6.13 26.36 7.99
C ASN A 59 5.47 27.11 6.83
N PHE A 60 4.39 27.81 7.15
CA PHE A 60 3.64 28.60 6.19
C PHE A 60 3.75 30.07 6.55
N LYS A 61 3.94 30.90 5.53
CA LYS A 61 3.82 32.35 5.62
C LYS A 61 2.52 32.76 4.96
N ASP A 62 1.69 33.43 5.74
CA ASP A 62 0.44 34.01 5.26
C ASP A 62 0.71 35.42 4.74
N SER A 63 0.32 35.68 3.49
CA SER A 63 0.38 36.98 2.84
C SER A 63 -1.03 37.56 2.58
N GLY A 64 -2.03 37.13 3.34
CA GLY A 64 -3.42 37.56 3.23
C GLY A 64 -4.23 36.63 2.34
N ASP A 65 -4.12 36.81 1.02
CA ASP A 65 -4.89 36.02 0.04
C ASP A 65 -4.14 34.77 -0.45
N THR A 66 -2.89 34.59 -0.04
CA THR A 66 -2.06 33.47 -0.53
C THR A 66 -1.15 32.96 0.57
N MET A 67 -1.06 31.63 0.64
CA MET A 67 -0.25 30.91 1.60
C MET A 67 0.95 30.28 0.90
N PHE A 68 2.15 30.54 1.42
CA PHE A 68 3.40 30.02 0.86
C PHE A 68 4.12 29.17 1.91
N VAL A 69 4.75 28.08 1.49
CA VAL A 69 5.64 27.31 2.36
C VAL A 69 6.99 28.03 2.40
N ASP A 70 7.42 28.49 3.56
CA ASP A 70 8.71 29.17 3.71
C ASP A 70 9.82 28.22 4.15
N ARG A 71 9.50 27.16 4.93
CA ARG A 71 10.47 26.19 5.42
C ARG A 71 9.93 24.78 5.49
N ILE A 72 10.81 23.82 5.25
CA ILE A 72 10.58 22.40 5.50
C ILE A 72 11.35 22.00 6.74
N GLN A 73 10.64 21.54 7.78
CA GLN A 73 11.24 20.99 8.99
C GLN A 73 11.42 19.49 8.81
N TYR A 74 12.61 18.96 9.09
CA TYR A 74 12.87 17.53 8.99
C TYR A 74 13.81 17.03 10.09
N VAL A 75 13.79 15.72 10.31
CA VAL A 75 14.72 15.02 11.19
C VAL A 75 15.58 14.08 10.35
N LYS A 76 16.88 14.11 10.61
CA LYS A 76 17.85 13.16 10.05
C LYS A 76 18.83 12.76 11.16
N ASP A 77 19.05 11.46 11.34
CA ASP A 77 19.96 10.95 12.37
C ASP A 77 19.63 11.50 13.77
N GLU A 78 18.33 11.58 14.08
CA GLU A 78 17.76 12.16 15.31
C GLU A 78 18.00 13.67 15.53
N ILE A 79 18.62 14.33 14.55
CA ILE A 79 18.88 15.77 14.59
C ILE A 79 17.79 16.51 13.82
N HIS A 80 17.17 17.50 14.48
CA HIS A 80 16.23 18.42 13.85
C HIS A 80 16.95 19.44 12.99
N GLN A 81 16.49 19.61 11.76
CA GLN A 81 17.04 20.54 10.79
C GLN A 81 15.91 21.17 9.96
N GLN A 82 16.25 22.20 9.19
CA GLN A 82 15.30 22.89 8.33
C GLN A 82 15.93 23.23 6.97
N ILE A 83 15.07 23.29 5.95
CA ILE A 83 15.41 23.83 4.63
C ILE A 83 14.60 25.12 4.45
N GLN A 84 15.28 26.23 4.19
CA GLN A 84 14.64 27.48 3.78
C GLN A 84 14.33 27.43 2.29
N LEU A 85 13.08 27.72 1.94
CA LEU A 85 12.62 27.78 0.56
C LEU A 85 12.65 29.23 0.05
N LYS A 86 12.79 29.35 -1.27
CA LYS A 86 12.62 30.59 -2.04
C LYS A 86 11.18 30.69 -2.54
N GLU A 87 10.83 31.86 -3.08
CA GLU A 87 9.49 32.16 -3.55
C GLU A 87 9.06 31.35 -4.79
N ASP A 88 10.03 30.94 -5.61
CA ASP A 88 9.84 30.14 -6.81
C ASP A 88 9.92 28.62 -6.59
N ASP A 89 10.23 28.17 -5.37
CA ASP A 89 10.31 26.75 -5.04
C ASP A 89 8.91 26.13 -4.92
N LEU A 90 8.73 24.94 -5.51
CA LEU A 90 7.47 24.20 -5.43
C LEU A 90 7.59 23.04 -4.43
N VAL A 91 6.58 22.90 -3.57
CA VAL A 91 6.50 21.82 -2.59
C VAL A 91 5.32 20.91 -2.92
N LEU A 92 5.63 19.64 -3.24
CA LEU A 92 4.64 18.59 -3.48
C LEU A 92 4.65 17.65 -2.27
N VAL A 93 3.50 17.50 -1.63
CA VAL A 93 3.37 16.74 -0.38
C VAL A 93 2.39 15.59 -0.56
N THR A 94 2.86 14.37 -0.30
CA THR A 94 1.98 13.22 -0.10
C THR A 94 1.57 13.18 1.37
N ILE A 95 0.29 13.45 1.64
CA ILE A 95 -0.28 13.51 3.00
C ILE A 95 -0.91 12.17 3.39
N GLY A 96 -0.57 11.68 4.59
CA GLY A 96 -0.98 10.36 5.06
C GLY A 96 -0.43 9.22 4.20
N SER A 97 -0.53 7.99 4.71
CA SER A 97 -0.17 6.80 3.94
C SER A 97 -0.96 5.60 4.40
N MET A 98 -1.36 4.76 3.45
CA MET A 98 -1.99 3.46 3.73
C MET A 98 -1.01 2.43 4.30
N THR A 99 0.28 2.59 4.03
CA THR A 99 1.35 1.70 4.53
C THR A 99 2.08 2.28 5.74
N ALA A 100 1.63 3.44 6.23
CA ALA A 100 2.08 4.03 7.48
C ALA A 100 1.96 3.02 8.61
N ASP A 101 2.98 2.96 9.48
CA ASP A 101 3.00 2.10 10.66
C ASP A 101 2.77 0.59 10.35
N SER A 102 2.96 0.17 9.10
CA SER A 102 2.98 -1.25 8.77
C SER A 102 4.14 -1.95 9.48
N SER A 103 3.90 -3.18 9.91
CA SER A 103 4.94 -4.02 10.50
C SER A 103 4.90 -5.41 9.88
N LEU A 104 6.04 -6.08 9.91
CA LEU A 104 6.19 -7.42 9.34
C LEU A 104 6.27 -8.46 10.45
N GLY A 105 5.54 -9.55 10.25
CA GLY A 105 5.69 -10.78 11.00
C GLY A 105 6.68 -11.73 10.34
N SER A 106 6.54 -13.00 10.67
CA SER A 106 7.23 -14.12 10.03
C SER A 106 6.34 -15.36 10.10
N MET A 107 6.82 -16.48 9.58
CA MET A 107 6.17 -17.79 9.74
C MET A 107 5.87 -18.16 11.21
N HIS A 108 6.63 -17.60 12.17
CA HIS A 108 6.56 -17.97 13.58
C HIS A 108 6.21 -16.80 14.51
N SER A 109 5.95 -15.61 13.97
CA SER A 109 5.69 -14.41 14.76
C SER A 109 4.68 -13.51 14.07
N ALA A 110 3.59 -13.17 14.77
CA ALA A 110 2.62 -12.21 14.28
C ALA A 110 3.22 -10.78 14.15
N PRO A 111 2.80 -9.98 13.16
CA PRO A 111 3.13 -8.56 13.09
C PRO A 111 2.56 -7.80 14.29
N LYS A 112 3.21 -6.69 14.66
CA LYS A 112 2.75 -5.81 15.74
C LYS A 112 1.84 -4.73 15.17
N LEU A 113 0.67 -4.52 15.77
CA LEU A 113 -0.16 -3.36 15.44
C LEU A 113 0.47 -2.11 16.05
N ILE A 114 0.91 -1.19 15.20
CA ILE A 114 1.45 0.12 15.58
C ILE A 114 0.36 1.16 15.34
N THR A 115 0.09 2.01 16.33
CA THR A 115 -0.99 3.02 16.27
C THR A 115 -0.55 4.40 16.76
N ASP A 116 0.73 4.57 17.09
CA ASP A 116 1.29 5.80 17.65
C ASP A 116 1.84 6.76 16.58
N LYS A 117 1.54 6.49 15.29
CA LYS A 117 1.90 7.33 14.14
C LYS A 117 3.40 7.53 14.05
N LYS A 118 4.17 6.45 14.26
CA LYS A 118 5.63 6.51 14.43
C LYS A 118 6.34 6.79 13.10
N ASP A 119 5.79 6.31 11.99
CA ASP A 119 6.31 6.57 10.64
C ASP A 119 6.35 8.08 10.32
N GLY A 120 5.37 8.83 10.82
CA GLY A 120 5.29 10.29 10.75
C GLY A 120 4.45 10.84 9.60
N SER A 121 3.98 10.03 8.64
CA SER A 121 3.17 10.53 7.51
C SER A 121 1.86 11.17 7.95
N TRP A 122 1.17 10.54 8.90
CA TRP A 122 -0.05 11.09 9.50
C TRP A 122 0.22 12.31 10.38
N LYS A 123 1.29 12.29 11.18
CA LYS A 123 1.71 13.43 12.01
C LYS A 123 2.02 14.67 11.17
N LEU A 124 2.67 14.51 10.03
CA LEU A 124 2.92 15.60 9.10
C LEU A 124 1.60 16.23 8.62
N TRP A 125 0.63 15.41 8.20
CA TRP A 125 -0.67 15.93 7.78
C TRP A 125 -1.43 16.59 8.95
N GLU A 126 -1.40 16.01 10.14
CA GLU A 126 -1.97 16.62 11.34
C GLU A 126 -1.36 17.99 11.66
N ASN A 127 -0.05 18.17 11.46
CA ASN A 127 0.60 19.46 11.68
C ASN A 127 0.19 20.49 10.63
N ILE A 128 0.21 20.12 9.35
CA ILE A 128 -0.23 20.98 8.25
C ILE A 128 -1.69 21.39 8.43
N ALA A 129 -2.57 20.44 8.79
CA ALA A 129 -4.01 20.70 8.97
C ALA A 129 -4.35 21.64 10.14
N LYS A 130 -3.42 21.91 11.07
CA LYS A 130 -3.60 22.93 12.11
C LYS A 130 -3.52 24.36 11.58
N VAL A 131 -2.83 24.56 10.45
CA VAL A 131 -2.60 25.88 9.86
C VAL A 131 -3.87 26.42 9.21
N SER A 132 -4.58 25.58 8.45
CA SER A 132 -5.83 25.95 7.79
C SER A 132 -6.77 24.75 7.62
N PRO A 133 -8.09 24.95 7.80
CA PRO A 133 -9.07 23.90 7.53
C PRO A 133 -9.10 23.43 6.07
N GLU A 134 -8.53 24.21 5.13
CA GLU A 134 -8.44 23.85 3.72
C GLU A 134 -7.52 22.65 3.46
N PHE A 135 -6.55 22.39 4.35
CA PHE A 135 -5.68 21.22 4.28
C PHE A 135 -6.36 19.92 4.73
N GLY A 136 -7.65 19.97 5.02
CA GLY A 136 -8.45 18.80 5.30
C GLY A 136 -8.42 18.35 6.76
N ARG A 137 -8.88 17.13 7.00
CA ARG A 137 -9.19 16.60 8.33
C ARG A 137 -8.60 15.20 8.51
N PRO A 138 -7.30 15.07 8.85
CA PRO A 138 -6.63 13.77 8.95
C PRO A 138 -7.34 12.80 9.91
N PHE A 139 -7.93 13.32 11.00
CA PHE A 139 -8.63 12.53 12.01
C PHE A 139 -9.75 11.65 11.44
N VAL A 140 -10.34 11.98 10.28
CA VAL A 140 -11.39 11.17 9.65
C VAL A 140 -10.84 9.84 9.14
N PHE A 141 -9.54 9.77 8.87
CA PHE A 141 -8.86 8.61 8.28
C PHE A 141 -8.02 7.85 9.31
N ASP A 142 -7.31 8.56 10.19
CA ASP A 142 -6.28 7.94 11.05
C ASP A 142 -6.74 7.63 12.49
N SER A 143 -7.95 8.04 12.88
CA SER A 143 -8.47 7.80 14.24
C SER A 143 -9.15 6.44 14.41
N ARG A 144 -9.51 5.78 13.31
CA ARG A 144 -10.30 4.52 13.31
C ARG A 144 -9.51 3.35 12.73
N VAL A 145 -8.32 3.09 13.26
CA VAL A 145 -7.44 1.98 12.82
C VAL A 145 -8.16 0.63 12.82
N GLY A 146 -9.09 0.39 13.76
CA GLY A 146 -9.89 -0.84 13.78
C GLY A 146 -10.85 -1.04 12.60
N GLU A 147 -11.11 0.00 11.81
CA GLU A 147 -11.93 -0.03 10.58
C GLU A 147 -11.07 0.01 9.31
N SER A 148 -9.81 0.47 9.39
CA SER A 148 -8.91 0.61 8.25
C SER A 148 -7.77 -0.40 8.20
N LYS A 149 -7.54 -1.17 9.28
CA LYS A 149 -6.53 -2.23 9.31
C LYS A 149 -6.98 -3.48 8.57
N TRP A 150 -6.05 -4.11 7.89
CA TRP A 150 -6.14 -5.43 7.28
C TRP A 150 -4.75 -6.06 7.33
N GLU A 151 -4.68 -7.39 7.27
CA GLU A 151 -3.42 -8.13 7.24
C GLU A 151 -3.24 -8.76 5.87
N SER A 152 -1.99 -8.84 5.44
CA SER A 152 -1.63 -9.67 4.29
C SER A 152 -0.36 -10.42 4.55
N PHE A 153 -0.21 -11.49 3.80
CA PHE A 153 0.97 -12.32 3.86
C PHE A 153 1.35 -12.76 2.46
N THR A 154 2.65 -12.89 2.27
CA THR A 154 3.26 -13.41 1.06
C THR A 154 3.87 -14.75 1.42
N VAL A 155 3.54 -15.79 0.67
CA VAL A 155 4.09 -17.13 0.89
C VAL A 155 4.98 -17.52 -0.27
N THR A 156 6.17 -18.00 0.07
CA THR A 156 7.19 -18.46 -0.86
C THR A 156 7.32 -19.97 -0.70
N PHE A 157 7.09 -20.73 -1.77
CA PHE A 157 7.26 -22.18 -1.80
C PHE A 157 8.41 -22.57 -2.70
N GLN A 158 8.97 -23.74 -2.42
CA GLN A 158 9.73 -24.49 -3.39
C GLN A 158 8.78 -25.41 -4.16
N GLY A 159 8.85 -25.34 -5.50
CA GLY A 159 7.95 -26.04 -6.41
C GLY A 159 6.61 -25.33 -6.64
N ASP A 160 5.73 -26.00 -7.35
CA ASP A 160 4.46 -25.47 -7.88
C ASP A 160 3.22 -26.24 -7.40
N THR A 161 3.39 -27.19 -6.47
CA THR A 161 2.29 -28.06 -5.99
C THR A 161 1.07 -27.26 -5.53
N PHE A 162 1.29 -26.19 -4.75
CA PHE A 162 0.19 -25.35 -4.28
C PHE A 162 -0.52 -24.63 -5.44
N PHE A 163 0.23 -24.12 -6.41
CA PHE A 163 -0.30 -23.46 -7.59
C PHE A 163 -1.15 -24.42 -8.41
N SER A 164 -0.62 -25.62 -8.70
CA SER A 164 -1.34 -26.68 -9.43
C SER A 164 -2.67 -27.05 -8.76
N LEU A 165 -2.68 -27.22 -7.44
CA LEU A 165 -3.90 -27.54 -6.69
C LEU A 165 -4.91 -26.38 -6.71
N MET A 166 -4.45 -25.14 -6.56
CA MET A 166 -5.30 -23.96 -6.56
C MET A 166 -5.90 -23.68 -7.94
N GLU A 167 -5.15 -23.88 -9.01
CA GLU A 167 -5.66 -23.76 -10.38
C GLU A 167 -6.73 -24.81 -10.66
N GLN A 168 -6.51 -26.07 -10.25
CA GLN A 168 -7.52 -27.14 -10.34
C GLN A 168 -8.78 -26.84 -9.53
N PHE A 169 -8.60 -26.31 -8.31
CA PHE A 169 -9.70 -25.98 -7.42
C PHE A 169 -10.54 -24.79 -7.92
N SER A 170 -9.89 -23.72 -8.39
CA SER A 170 -10.54 -22.46 -8.71
C SER A 170 -10.87 -22.27 -10.18
N GLY A 171 -10.24 -23.05 -11.08
CA GLY A 171 -10.27 -22.82 -12.52
C GLY A 171 -9.56 -21.54 -12.97
N ASN A 172 -8.85 -20.87 -12.05
CA ASN A 172 -8.17 -19.60 -12.29
C ASN A 172 -6.66 -19.83 -12.42
N ALA A 173 -6.14 -19.75 -13.65
CA ALA A 173 -4.72 -19.90 -13.93
C ALA A 173 -3.91 -18.71 -13.39
N ALA A 174 -2.74 -18.99 -12.82
CA ALA A 174 -1.85 -18.00 -12.24
C ALA A 174 -1.53 -16.87 -13.23
N GLY A 175 -1.65 -15.63 -12.78
CA GLY A 175 -1.41 -14.43 -13.58
C GLY A 175 -2.54 -14.04 -14.54
N THR A 176 -3.56 -14.89 -14.75
CA THR A 176 -4.64 -14.62 -15.72
C THR A 176 -5.90 -14.04 -15.07
N GLY A 177 -6.40 -14.65 -14.01
CA GLY A 177 -7.58 -14.14 -13.28
C GLY A 177 -7.22 -13.40 -12.02
N GLY A 178 -8.24 -12.83 -11.38
CA GLY A 178 -8.06 -12.01 -10.19
C GLY A 178 -7.93 -12.81 -8.90
N LEU A 179 -8.27 -12.16 -7.78
CA LEU A 179 -8.28 -12.80 -6.47
C LEU A 179 -9.34 -13.91 -6.37
N VAL A 180 -8.97 -15.02 -5.74
CA VAL A 180 -9.89 -16.11 -5.36
C VAL A 180 -10.31 -15.91 -3.91
N THR A 181 -11.58 -15.61 -3.67
CA THR A 181 -12.13 -15.36 -2.33
C THR A 181 -12.82 -16.59 -1.75
N PHE A 182 -12.41 -17.00 -0.56
CA PHE A 182 -13.08 -18.04 0.23
C PHE A 182 -14.27 -17.43 0.99
N LYS A 183 -15.45 -17.40 0.34
CA LYS A 183 -16.66 -16.75 0.89
C LYS A 183 -17.12 -17.32 2.22
N ASP A 184 -16.90 -18.62 2.44
CA ASP A 184 -17.31 -19.33 3.66
C ASP A 184 -16.21 -19.35 4.74
N SER A 185 -15.08 -18.66 4.51
CA SER A 185 -14.02 -18.50 5.51
C SER A 185 -14.41 -17.44 6.54
N ASN A 186 -14.15 -17.71 7.83
CA ASN A 186 -14.34 -16.72 8.90
C ASN A 186 -13.49 -15.45 8.70
N TRP A 187 -12.43 -15.53 7.90
CA TRP A 187 -11.54 -14.41 7.59
C TRP A 187 -11.90 -13.67 6.31
N LEU A 188 -12.86 -14.20 5.53
CA LEU A 188 -13.16 -13.77 4.16
C LEU A 188 -11.86 -13.63 3.34
N MET A 189 -10.99 -14.63 3.49
CA MET A 189 -9.64 -14.61 2.94
C MET A 189 -9.70 -14.62 1.41
N SER A 190 -8.80 -13.86 0.79
CA SER A 190 -8.59 -13.85 -0.65
C SER A 190 -7.13 -14.13 -0.99
N VAL A 191 -6.91 -14.98 -1.98
CA VAL A 191 -5.57 -15.37 -2.46
C VAL A 191 -5.40 -14.93 -3.91
N VAL A 192 -4.21 -14.44 -4.25
CA VAL A 192 -3.81 -14.03 -5.60
C VAL A 192 -2.60 -14.85 -6.02
N LEU A 193 -2.79 -15.65 -7.07
CA LEU A 193 -1.71 -16.35 -7.76
C LEU A 193 -1.21 -15.44 -8.89
N ALA A 194 -0.15 -14.68 -8.60
CA ALA A 194 0.49 -13.84 -9.60
C ALA A 194 1.18 -14.69 -10.68
N TYR A 195 1.42 -14.08 -11.84
CA TYR A 195 2.29 -14.67 -12.86
C TYR A 195 3.67 -14.95 -12.24
N GLN A 196 4.26 -16.11 -12.54
CA GLN A 196 5.57 -16.50 -12.04
C GLN A 196 6.61 -16.38 -13.16
N PRO A 197 7.79 -15.77 -12.90
CA PRO A 197 8.20 -15.17 -11.64
C PRO A 197 7.55 -13.80 -11.36
N ASN A 198 7.24 -13.50 -10.10
CA ASN A 198 6.67 -12.21 -9.68
C ASN A 198 7.75 -11.18 -9.26
N PHE A 199 8.99 -11.62 -9.09
CA PHE A 199 10.16 -10.79 -8.80
C PHE A 199 11.25 -11.06 -9.83
N ILE A 200 12.04 -10.04 -10.18
CA ILE A 200 13.09 -10.14 -11.22
C ILE A 200 14.10 -11.26 -10.91
N ASP A 201 14.52 -11.40 -9.65
CA ASP A 201 15.55 -12.34 -9.22
C ASP A 201 14.95 -13.59 -8.53
N GLN A 202 13.68 -13.92 -8.80
CA GLN A 202 13.04 -15.10 -8.24
C GLN A 202 13.64 -16.39 -8.85
N PRO A 203 14.13 -17.35 -8.04
CA PRO A 203 14.66 -18.61 -8.57
C PRO A 203 13.58 -19.41 -9.31
N GLU A 204 13.98 -20.15 -10.36
CA GLU A 204 13.05 -20.91 -11.21
C GLU A 204 12.20 -21.93 -10.44
N ASN A 205 12.73 -22.52 -9.37
CA ASN A 205 12.03 -23.52 -8.56
C ASN A 205 11.23 -22.91 -7.39
N ILE A 206 11.07 -21.59 -7.35
CA ILE A 206 10.33 -20.89 -6.31
C ILE A 206 9.04 -20.31 -6.89
N THR A 207 7.94 -20.46 -6.15
CA THR A 207 6.67 -19.79 -6.46
C THR A 207 6.25 -18.88 -5.32
N VAL A 208 5.61 -17.76 -5.65
CA VAL A 208 5.17 -16.76 -4.67
C VAL A 208 3.73 -16.35 -4.90
N PHE A 209 2.89 -16.47 -3.88
CA PHE A 209 1.54 -15.92 -3.89
C PHE A 209 1.34 -14.89 -2.79
N TRP A 210 0.33 -14.04 -2.96
CA TRP A 210 -0.10 -13.08 -1.95
C TRP A 210 -1.52 -13.38 -1.49
N ALA A 211 -1.79 -13.18 -0.21
CA ALA A 211 -3.11 -13.33 0.35
C ALA A 211 -3.41 -12.24 1.38
N MET A 212 -4.69 -11.92 1.53
CA MET A 212 -5.18 -10.96 2.51
C MET A 212 -6.43 -11.45 3.21
N ASP A 213 -6.66 -10.94 4.42
CA ASP A 213 -7.92 -11.04 5.12
C ASP A 213 -8.70 -9.72 5.02
N CYS A 214 -10.03 -9.81 5.08
CA CYS A 214 -10.91 -8.64 5.00
C CYS A 214 -11.64 -8.38 6.33
N PHE A 215 -11.60 -9.31 7.29
CA PHE A 215 -12.33 -9.21 8.55
C PHE A 215 -11.49 -9.30 9.81
N ARG A 216 -11.89 -8.50 10.80
CA ARG A 216 -11.37 -8.44 12.18
C ARG A 216 -11.16 -9.83 12.76
N ILE A 217 -9.90 -10.24 12.95
CA ILE A 217 -9.38 -11.34 13.78
C ILE A 217 -10.49 -12.16 14.48
N THR A 218 -11.20 -12.99 13.72
CA THR A 218 -12.02 -14.08 14.24
C THR A 218 -11.14 -15.33 14.31
N ARG A 219 -11.51 -16.31 15.13
CA ARG A 219 -10.81 -17.62 15.09
C ARG A 219 -10.93 -18.19 13.67
N GLY A 220 -9.79 -18.48 13.05
CA GLY A 220 -9.74 -19.15 11.75
C GLY A 220 -10.46 -20.49 11.80
N THR A 221 -11.18 -20.82 10.74
CA THR A 221 -11.83 -22.12 10.60
C THR A 221 -10.77 -23.16 10.21
N SER A 222 -10.16 -23.84 11.18
CA SER A 222 -9.39 -25.06 10.91
C SER A 222 -10.32 -26.26 10.99
N SER A 223 -11.14 -26.49 9.98
CA SER A 223 -11.82 -27.77 9.82
C SER A 223 -11.67 -28.25 8.39
N ILE A 224 -10.62 -29.02 8.14
CA ILE A 224 -10.69 -30.05 7.11
C ILE A 224 -11.69 -31.08 7.67
N LYS A 225 -12.96 -30.98 7.26
CA LYS A 225 -13.85 -32.13 7.38
C LYS A 225 -13.36 -33.13 6.34
N ASN A 226 -12.58 -34.11 6.79
CA ASN A 226 -12.36 -35.32 6.02
C ASN A 226 -13.74 -35.93 5.73
N GLY A 227 -14.14 -35.89 4.46
CA GLY A 227 -15.20 -36.70 3.89
C GLY A 227 -14.59 -37.89 3.18
#